data_AF-A0A512D7T1-F1
#
_entry.id   AF-A0A512D7T1-F1
#
_cell.length_a   1.000
_cell.length_b   1.000
_cell.length_c   1.000
_cell.angle_alpha   90.00
_cell.angle_beta   90.00
_cell.angle_gamma   90.00
#
_symmetry.space_group_name_H-M   'P 1'
#
loop_
_entity.id
_entity.type
_entity.pdbx_description
1 polymer ?
#
loop_
_entity_poly.entity_id
_entity_poly.type
_entity_poly.pdbx_seq_one_letter_code
_entity_poly.pdbx_strand_id
1 'polypeptide(L)' 'MLSAIVIYLNENDAGPGFYRFAATLGLLPSGASKDQRLTFWLGQVGRIHDHYERGRIVD' A
#
# COMPACT_ATOMS: atom_id res chain seq x y z
N MET A 1 -1.28 -4.07 -7.63
CA MET A 1 -1.16 -3.59 -6.24
C MET A 1 -1.29 -2.08 -6.23
N LEU A 2 -2.06 -1.51 -5.29
CA LEU A 2 -2.27 -0.07 -5.27
C LEU A 2 -1.00 0.69 -4.87
N SER A 3 -0.13 0.10 -4.05
CA SER A 3 1.14 0.73 -3.63
C SER A 3 2.09 1.04 -4.80
N ALA A 4 1.94 0.39 -5.95
CA ALA A 4 2.73 0.70 -7.14
C ALA A 4 2.42 2.08 -7.76
N ILE A 5 1.32 2.72 -7.35
CA ILE A 5 0.92 4.07 -7.81
C ILE A 5 1.40 5.18 -6.86
N VAL A 6 2.01 4.81 -5.73
CA VAL A 6 2.43 5.75 -4.68
C VAL A 6 3.82 6.27 -5.02
N ILE A 7 3.94 7.58 -5.18
CA ILE A 7 5.22 8.30 -5.27
C ILE A 7 5.51 8.88 -3.89
N TYR A 8 6.65 8.49 -3.32
CA TYR A 8 7.10 9.00 -2.03
C TYR A 8 7.56 10.45 -2.17
N LEU A 9 6.81 11.39 -1.58
CA LEU A 9 7.15 12.81 -1.52
C LEU A 9 7.69 13.19 -0.13
N ASN A 10 8.67 12.42 0.38
CA ASN A 10 9.33 12.66 1.66
C ASN A 10 8.45 12.47 2.92
N GLU A 11 7.40 11.66 2.81
CA GLU A 11 6.49 11.26 3.90
C GLU A 11 6.57 9.74 4.09
N ASN A 12 6.44 9.22 5.32
CA ASN A 12 6.52 7.77 5.60
C ASN A 12 5.17 7.05 5.47
N ASP A 13 4.24 7.63 4.72
CA ASP A 13 2.86 7.17 4.52
C ASP A 13 2.47 7.31 3.03
N ALA A 14 1.57 6.46 2.55
CA ALA A 14 1.07 6.49 1.17
C ALA A 14 0.20 7.72 0.86
N GLY A 15 -0.23 8.44 1.88
CA GLY A 15 -0.98 9.69 1.76
C GLY A 15 -2.49 9.52 1.53
N PRO A 16 -3.27 10.60 1.67
CA PRO A 16 -4.74 10.54 1.69
C PRO A 16 -5.38 10.13 0.35
N GLY A 17 -4.72 10.41 -0.77
CA GLY A 17 -5.22 10.03 -2.11
C GLY A 17 -5.27 8.52 -2.31
N PHE A 18 -4.23 7.81 -1.84
CA PHE A 18 -4.17 6.35 -1.86
C PHE A 18 -5.30 5.71 -1.05
N TYR A 19 -5.50 6.16 0.19
CA TYR A 19 -6.56 5.62 1.06
C TYR A 19 -7.97 5.91 0.52
N ARG A 20 -8.19 7.10 -0.05
CA ARG A 20 -9.46 7.44 -0.71
C ARG A 20 -9.71 6.50 -1.90
N PHE A 21 -8.70 6.23 -2.71
CA PHE A 21 -8.85 5.33 -3.85
C PHE A 21 -9.09 3.88 -3.42
N ALA A 22 -8.37 3.39 -2.41
CA ALA A 22 -8.62 2.08 -1.82
C ALA A 22 -10.06 1.95 -1.29
N ALA A 23 -10.61 3.01 -0.70
CA ALA A 23 -12.00 3.04 -0.25
C ALA A 23 -13.01 3.04 -1.42
N THR A 24 -12.74 3.76 -2.51
CA THR A 24 -13.61 3.71 -3.71
C THR A 24 -13.66 2.32 -4.34
N LEU A 25 -12.60 1.52 -4.16
CA LEU A 25 -12.52 0.14 -4.63
C LEU A 25 -13.09 -0.87 -3.62
N GLY A 26 -13.58 -0.43 -2.46
CA GLY A 26 -14.09 -1.31 -1.40
C GLY A 26 -13.01 -2.10 -0.66
N LEU A 27 -11.74 -1.77 -0.84
CA LEU A 27 -10.60 -2.49 -0.27
C LEU A 27 -10.23 -1.99 1.14
N LEU A 28 -10.71 -0.80 1.51
CA LEU A 28 -10.52 -0.18 2.82
C LEU A 28 -11.80 0.55 3.22
N PRO A 29 -12.26 0.47 4.48
CA PRO A 29 -13.41 1.25 4.93
C PRO A 29 -13.19 2.77 4.73
N SER A 30 -14.22 3.48 4.29
CA SER A 30 -14.15 4.95 4.07
C SER A 30 -13.83 5.74 5.35
N GLY A 31 -14.20 5.19 6.51
CA GLY A 31 -13.87 5.71 7.85
C GLY A 31 -12.69 5.03 8.53
N ALA A 32 -11.78 4.39 7.78
CA ALA A 32 -10.69 3.62 8.35
C ALA A 32 -9.84 4.47 9.32
N SER A 33 -9.62 3.91 10.52
CA SER A 33 -8.75 4.48 11.55
C SER A 33 -7.30 4.57 11.06
N LYS A 34 -6.45 5.31 11.79
CA LYS A 34 -5.02 5.39 11.48
C LYS A 34 -4.37 4.01 11.47
N ASP A 35 -4.71 3.14 12.42
CA ASP A 35 -4.15 1.79 12.50
C ASP A 35 -4.63 0.88 11.36
N GLN A 36 -5.89 1.02 10.95
CA GLN A 36 -6.42 0.28 9.79
C GLN A 36 -5.72 0.70 8.50
N ARG A 37 -5.47 2.01 8.33
CA ARG A 37 -4.71 2.54 7.20
C ARG A 37 -3.28 2.03 7.19
N LEU A 38 -2.60 2.07 8.34
CA LEU A 38 -1.24 1.57 8.49
C LEU A 38 -1.16 0.06 8.19
N THR A 39 -2.06 -0.73 8.77
CA THR A 39 -2.11 -2.19 8.55
C THR A 39 -2.32 -2.50 7.06
N PHE A 40 -3.25 -1.78 6.42
CA PHE A 40 -3.49 -1.93 4.99
C PHE A 40 -2.27 -1.56 4.15
N TRP A 41 -1.61 -0.45 4.48
CA TRP A 41 -0.40 0.01 3.80
C TRP A 41 0.73 -1.02 3.91
N LEU A 42 1.04 -1.49 5.12
CA LEU A 42 2.06 -2.51 5.36
C LEU A 42 1.77 -3.79 4.58
N GLY A 43 0.50 -4.23 4.54
CA GLY A 43 0.08 -5.39 3.77
C GLY A 43 0.24 -5.21 2.25
N GLN A 44 0.04 -4.00 1.73
CA GLN A 44 0.38 -3.71 0.34
C GLN A 44 1.90 -3.75 0.15
N VAL A 45 2.70 -3.04 0.95
CA VAL A 45 4.18 -3.04 0.82
C VAL A 45 4.73 -4.46 0.84
N GLY A 46 4.32 -5.30 1.80
CA GLY A 46 4.76 -6.70 1.90
C GLY A 46 4.52 -7.51 0.63
N ARG A 47 3.35 -7.37 -0.01
CA ARG A 47 3.06 -8.07 -1.28
C ARG A 47 3.99 -7.65 -2.44
N ILE A 48 4.52 -6.42 -2.42
CA ILE A 48 5.50 -5.92 -3.43
C ILE A 48 6.82 -6.60 -3.17
N HIS A 49 7.26 -6.61 -1.90
CA HIS A 49 8.48 -7.31 -1.51
C HIS A 49 8.39 -8.79 -1.88
N ASP A 50 7.31 -9.49 -1.51
CA ASP A 50 7.09 -10.89 -1.88
C ASP A 50 7.13 -11.11 -3.40
N HIS A 51 6.55 -10.19 -4.18
CA HIS A 51 6.50 -10.30 -5.63
C HIS A 51 7.87 -10.15 -6.28
N TYR A 52 8.68 -9.19 -5.83
CA TYR A 52 9.99 -8.91 -6.41
C TYR A 52 11.14 -9.69 -5.76
N GLU A 53 11.03 -10.14 -4.51
CA GLU A 53 11.99 -11.07 -3.90
C GLU A 53 12.01 -12.41 -4.64
N ARG A 54 10.85 -12.91 -5.07
CA ARG A 54 10.76 -14.11 -5.93
C ARG A 54 11.44 -13.95 -7.29
N GLY A 55 11.62 -12.71 -7.77
CA GLY A 55 12.33 -12.41 -9.01
C GLY A 55 13.84 -12.17 -8.84
N ARG A 56 14.36 -12.21 -7.61
CA ARG A 56 15.77 -11.89 -7.29
C ARG A 56 16.66 -13.14 -7.14
N ILE A 57 16.12 -14.33 -7.36
CA ILE A 57 16.92 -15.53 -7.61
C ILE A 57 17.30 -15.50 -9.10
N VAL A 58 18.44 -14.88 -9.38
CA VAL A 58 19.17 -15.00 -10.64
C VAL A 58 20.41 -15.85 -10.35
N ASP A 59 20.62 -16.88 -11.17
CA ASP A 59 21.80 -17.77 -11.20
C ASP A 59 23.14 -17.00 -11.23
#